data_AF-G0ZJ32-F1
#
_entry.id   AF-G0ZJ32-F1
#
_cell.length_a   1.000
_cell.length_b   1.000
_cell.length_c   1.000
_cell.angle_alpha   90.00
_cell.angle_beta   90.00
_cell.angle_gamma   90.00
#
_symmetry.space_group_name_H-M   'P 1'
#
loop_
_entity.id
_entity.type
_entity.pdbx_description
1 polymer ?
#
loop_
_entity_poly.entity_id
_entity_poly.type
_entity_poly.pdbx_seq_one_letter_code
_entity_poly.pdbx_strand_id
1 'polypeptide(L)' 'TYGTVKDACNCCDVCGQGPGEVCGGPWDIKGRCGAGLKCQKKKNNEGICIVQRGKI' A
#
# COMPACT_ATOMS: atom_id res chain seq x y z
N THR A 1 8.62 -10.19 2.56
CA THR A 1 8.19 -8.80 2.36
C THR A 1 7.66 -8.66 0.93
N TYR A 2 6.70 -7.76 0.67
CA TYR A 2 6.13 -7.55 -0.67
C TYR A 2 6.94 -6.50 -1.47
N GLY A 3 8.28 -6.55 -1.36
CA GLY A 3 9.18 -5.52 -1.89
C GLY A 3 9.28 -4.25 -1.05
N THR A 4 9.93 -3.23 -1.61
CA THR A 4 10.08 -1.90 -1.00
C THR A 4 9.20 -0.87 -1.71
N VAL A 5 8.72 0.09 -0.94
CA VAL A 5 7.91 1.23 -1.39
C VAL A 5 8.49 2.50 -0.79
N LYS A 6 8.19 3.66 -1.36
CA LYS A 6 8.52 4.92 -0.69
C LYS A 6 7.57 5.21 0.48
N ASP A 7 8.10 5.85 1.52
CA ASP A 7 7.31 6.38 2.63
C ASP A 7 6.33 7.49 2.20
N ALA A 8 5.50 7.97 3.13
CA ALA A 8 4.52 9.04 2.85
C ALA A 8 5.15 10.34 2.30
N CYS A 9 6.42 10.61 2.65
CA CYS A 9 7.18 11.78 2.17
C CYS A 9 7.85 11.56 0.82
N ASN A 10 7.77 10.35 0.25
CA ASN A 10 8.49 9.91 -0.94
C ASN A 10 10.03 9.95 -0.82
N CYS A 11 10.57 9.85 0.39
CA CYS A 11 12.02 9.95 0.63
C CYS A 11 12.65 8.56 0.83
N CYS A 12 12.24 7.88 1.90
CA CYS A 12 12.86 6.63 2.33
C CYS A 12 12.20 5.40 1.68
N ASP A 13 13.00 4.37 1.41
CA ASP A 13 12.49 3.05 1.04
C ASP A 13 12.12 2.27 2.31
N VAL A 14 10.87 1.82 2.37
CA VAL A 14 10.30 1.06 3.50
C VAL A 14 9.66 -0.23 2.99
N CYS A 15 9.38 -1.18 3.88
CA CYS A 15 8.69 -2.41 3.51
C CYS A 15 7.28 -2.11 2.98
N GLY A 16 6.97 -2.63 1.79
CA GLY A 16 5.61 -2.61 1.27
C GLY A 16 4.70 -3.54 2.04
N GLN A 17 3.47 -3.09 2.29
CA GLN A 17 2.47 -3.87 3.01
C GLN A 17 1.99 -5.09 2.24
N GLY A 18 1.66 -6.15 2.98
CA GLY A 18 1.12 -7.40 2.47
C GLY A 18 -0.40 -7.47 2.38
N PRO A 19 -0.94 -8.52 1.73
CA PRO A 19 -2.37 -8.77 1.62
C PRO A 19 -3.05 -8.77 2.98
N GLY A 20 -4.17 -8.04 3.08
CA GLY A 20 -4.93 -7.90 4.32
C GLY A 20 -4.43 -6.83 5.28
N GLU A 21 -3.23 -6.27 5.08
CA GLU A 21 -2.71 -5.17 5.90
C GLU A 21 -3.37 -3.82 5.55
N VAL A 22 -3.40 -2.91 6.53
CA VAL A 22 -4.09 -1.60 6.46
C VAL A 22 -3.25 -0.58 5.70
N CYS A 23 -3.76 -0.09 4.58
CA CYS A 23 -3.04 0.85 3.70
C CYS A 23 -3.78 2.18 3.52
N GLY A 24 -3.10 3.18 2.97
CA GLY A 24 -3.69 4.47 2.59
C GLY A 24 -3.69 5.49 3.73
N GLY A 25 -4.82 6.17 3.93
CA GLY A 25 -4.91 7.39 4.74
C GLY A 25 -4.39 8.62 3.99
N PRO A 26 -4.41 9.81 4.62
CA PRO A 26 -3.83 11.02 4.04
C PRO A 26 -2.35 10.80 3.69
N TRP A 27 -1.97 11.07 2.45
CA TRP A 27 -0.59 10.90 1.95
C TRP A 27 -0.03 9.48 2.10
N ASP A 28 -0.91 8.47 2.18
CA ASP A 28 -0.56 7.07 2.45
C ASP A 28 0.19 6.85 3.79
N ILE A 29 -0.11 7.67 4.81
CA ILE A 29 0.51 7.58 6.15
C ILE A 29 0.27 6.24 6.86
N LYS A 30 -0.80 5.51 6.51
CA LYS A 30 -1.05 4.17 7.02
C LYS A 30 -0.21 3.11 6.32
N GLY A 31 0.43 3.46 5.20
CA GLY A 31 1.34 2.60 4.44
C GLY A 31 0.87 2.36 3.00
N ARG A 32 1.79 1.86 2.18
CA ARG A 32 1.55 1.50 0.79
C ARG A 32 1.66 0.00 0.60
N CYS A 33 0.78 -0.55 -0.22
CA CYS A 33 0.86 -1.96 -0.59
C CYS A 33 2.10 -2.23 -1.43
N GLY A 34 2.72 -3.39 -1.19
CA GLY A 34 3.88 -3.83 -1.95
C GLY A 34 3.55 -4.25 -3.39
N ALA A 35 4.56 -4.80 -4.07
CA ALA A 35 4.49 -5.22 -5.46
C ALA A 35 3.33 -6.20 -5.72
N GLY A 36 2.60 -5.97 -6.82
CA GLY A 36 1.46 -6.81 -7.21
C GLY A 36 0.18 -6.60 -6.40
N LEU A 37 0.14 -5.63 -5.49
CA LEU A 37 -1.01 -5.35 -4.63
C LEU A 37 -1.60 -3.95 -4.91
N LYS A 38 -2.89 -3.75 -4.57
CA LYS A 38 -3.58 -2.45 -4.57
C LYS A 38 -4.12 -2.16 -3.20
N CYS A 39 -4.09 -0.89 -2.81
CA CYS A 39 -4.87 -0.44 -1.67
C CYS A 39 -6.35 -0.32 -2.06
N GLN A 40 -7.19 -1.23 -1.57
CA GLN A 40 -8.64 -1.13 -1.70
C GLN A 40 -9.18 -0.13 -0.67
N LYS A 41 -9.11 1.15 -1.03
CA LYS A 41 -9.56 2.27 -0.19
C LYS A 41 -11.08 2.21 0.03
N LYS A 42 -11.49 2.48 1.27
CA LYS A 42 -12.87 2.71 1.73
C LYS A 42 -13.03 4.21 2.03
N LYS A 43 -13.95 4.58 2.94
CA LYS A 43 -14.10 5.96 3.41
C LYS A 43 -12.79 6.46 4.07
N ASN A 44 -12.50 7.76 3.93
CA ASN A 44 -11.32 8.44 4.50
C ASN A 44 -9.95 8.00 3.95
N ASN A 45 -9.90 7.52 2.70
CA ASN A 45 -8.67 7.11 2.00
C ASN A 45 -7.92 5.92 2.63
N GLU A 46 -8.42 5.31 3.70
CA GLU A 46 -7.87 4.10 4.32
C GLU A 46 -8.48 2.84 3.69
N GLY A 47 -7.71 1.76 3.60
CA GLY A 47 -8.13 0.53 2.96
C GLY A 47 -7.33 -0.69 3.42
N ILE A 48 -7.47 -1.78 2.68
CA ILE A 48 -6.66 -2.99 2.85
C ILE A 48 -5.97 -3.37 1.55
N CYS A 49 -4.79 -3.97 1.65
CA CYS A 49 -4.06 -4.44 0.48
C CYS A 49 -4.69 -5.71 -0.09
N ILE A 50 -5.01 -5.69 -1.39
CA ILE A 50 -5.55 -6.82 -2.14
C ILE A 50 -4.69 -7.11 -3.36
N VAL A 51 -4.68 -8.35 -3.83
CA VAL A 51 -3.96 -8.73 -5.06
C VAL A 51 -4.54 -7.96 -6.25
N GLN A 52 -3.68 -7.26 -7.00
CA GLN A 52 -4.06 -6.72 -8.32
C GLN A 52 -4.13 -7.86 -9.32
N ARG A 53 -5.32 -8.42 -9.50
CA ARG A 53 -5.60 -9.27 -10.67
C ARG A 53 -5.63 -8.38 -11.91
N GLY A 54 -4.65 -8.52 -12.80
CA GLY A 54 -4.70 -7.93 -14.15
C GLY A 54 -3.56 -7.00 -14.57
N LYS A 55 -2.37 -7.09 -13.98
CA LYS A 55 -1.18 -6.42 -14.53
C LYS A 55 -0.11 -7.47 -14.84
N ILE A 56 -0.08 -7.87 -16.12
CA ILE A 56 1.04 -8.57 -16.77
C ILE A 56 2.20 -7.59 -16.88
#